data_AF-A0A6N3JX06-F1
#
_entry.id   AF-A0A6N3JX06-F1
#
_cell.length_a   1.000
_cell.length_b   1.000
_cell.length_c   1.000
_cell.angle_alpha   90.00
_cell.angle_beta   90.00
_cell.angle_gamma   90.00
#
_symmetry.space_group_name_H-M   'P 1'
#
loop_
_entity.id
_entity.type
_entity.pdbx_description
1 polymer ?
#
loop_
_entity_poly.entity_id
_entity_poly.type
_entity_poly.pdbx_seq_one_letter_code
_entity_poly.pdbx_strand_id
1 'polypeptide(L)'
;MRSVTSRESEWTEQDRAEILALGLYRSQLCPLHGGPLEECTSHEETGAQFEASRSTCRAQLALIEAQRAADDGKKPSPYAGARLWTLRKRG
;
A
#
# COMPACT_ATOMS: atom_id res chain seq x y z
N MET A 1 35.88 35.65 -27.64
CA MET A 1 34.64 34.87 -27.89
C MET A 1 34.27 34.14 -26.59
N ARG A 2 33.14 34.45 -25.96
CA ARG A 2 32.66 33.71 -24.78
C ARG A 2 31.91 32.48 -25.29
N SER A 3 32.42 31.30 -24.94
CA SER A 3 31.76 30.02 -25.16
C SER A 3 30.45 30.00 -24.36
N VAL A 4 29.31 30.01 -25.05
CA VAL A 4 28.01 29.74 -24.44
C VAL A 4 27.81 28.24 -24.53
N THR A 5 28.11 27.53 -23.45
CA THR A 5 27.72 26.13 -23.30
C THR A 5 26.24 26.10 -22.93
N SER A 6 25.34 25.98 -23.90
CA SER A 6 23.96 25.63 -23.59
C SER A 6 23.96 24.23 -22.98
N ARG A 7 23.64 24.10 -21.70
CA ARG A 7 23.39 22.79 -21.10
C ARG A 7 22.23 22.16 -21.85
N GLU A 8 22.44 20.96 -22.38
CA GLU A 8 21.35 20.16 -22.90
C GLU A 8 20.37 19.86 -21.74
N SER A 9 19.07 19.84 -22.07
CA SER A 9 18.02 19.52 -21.11
C SER A 9 18.25 18.11 -20.58
N GLU A 10 18.28 17.95 -19.26
CA GLU A 10 18.37 16.64 -18.60
C GLU A 10 17.17 15.74 -18.95
N TRP A 11 16.05 16.36 -19.32
CA TRP A 11 14.82 15.67 -19.72
C TRP A 11 14.63 15.80 -21.22
N THR A 12 14.60 14.66 -21.89
CA THR A 12 14.20 14.55 -23.29
C THR A 12 12.70 14.82 -23.43
N GLU A 13 12.24 15.07 -24.66
CA GLU A 13 10.79 15.16 -24.95
C GLU A 13 10.07 13.84 -24.65
N GLN A 14 10.75 12.71 -24.80
CA GLN A 14 10.20 11.41 -24.42
C GLN A 14 9.98 11.34 -22.91
N ASP A 15 10.95 11.75 -22.08
CA ASP A 15 10.80 11.72 -20.62
C ASP A 15 9.61 12.60 -20.16
N ARG A 16 9.41 13.74 -20.83
CA ARG A 16 8.27 14.63 -20.57
C ARG A 16 6.94 13.99 -20.95
N ALA A 17 6.89 13.34 -22.12
CA ALA A 17 5.70 12.63 -22.57
C ALA A 17 5.35 11.46 -21.63
N GLU A 18 6.35 10.73 -21.15
CA GLU A 18 6.17 9.62 -20.22
C GLU A 18 5.62 10.08 -18.86
N ILE A 19 6.16 11.16 -18.28
CA ILE A 19 5.67 11.70 -17.02
C ILE A 19 4.24 12.26 -17.17
N LEU A 20 3.94 12.92 -18.28
CA LEU A 20 2.58 13.38 -18.57
C LEU A 20 1.61 12.20 -18.68
N ALA A 21 1.98 11.16 -19.42
CA ALA A 21 1.17 9.95 -19.58
C ALA A 21 0.93 9.25 -18.23
N LEU A 22 1.95 9.16 -17.38
CA LEU A 22 1.83 8.62 -16.03
C LEU A 22 0.90 9.46 -15.14
N GLY A 23 0.97 10.79 -15.24
CA GLY A 23 0.09 11.70 -14.53
C GLY A 23 -1.37 11.52 -14.94
N LEU A 24 -1.63 11.46 -16.26
CA LEU A 24 -2.95 11.21 -16.81
C LEU A 24 -3.50 9.84 -16.38
N TYR A 25 -2.69 8.79 -16.47
CA TYR A 25 -3.09 7.45 -16.01
C TYR A 25 -3.47 7.45 -14.52
N ARG A 26 -2.62 8.03 -13.66
CA ARG A 26 -2.89 8.12 -12.21
C ARG A 26 -4.13 8.95 -11.89
N SER A 27 -4.43 9.97 -12.68
CA SER A 27 -5.64 10.80 -12.49
C SER A 27 -6.94 10.03 -12.73
N GLN A 28 -6.88 8.92 -13.46
CA GLN A 28 -8.01 8.03 -13.72
C GLN A 28 -8.14 6.92 -12.68
N LEU A 29 -7.26 6.86 -11.67
CA LEU A 29 -7.32 5.86 -10.60
C LEU A 29 -7.94 6.44 -9.32
N CYS A 30 -8.70 5.60 -8.61
CA CYS A 30 -9.23 5.88 -7.29
C CYS A 30 -8.08 6.03 -6.27
N PRO A 31 -8.00 7.14 -5.53
CA PRO A 31 -6.91 7.39 -4.59
C PRO A 31 -6.93 6.48 -3.35
N LEU A 32 -8.03 5.75 -3.11
CA LEU A 32 -8.18 4.89 -1.94
C LEU A 32 -7.65 3.47 -2.18
N HIS A 33 -7.91 2.89 -3.34
CA HIS A 33 -7.59 1.49 -3.63
C HIS A 33 -7.04 1.24 -5.04
N GLY A 34 -6.81 2.29 -5.84
CA GLY A 34 -6.12 2.19 -7.14
C GLY A 34 -6.93 1.57 -8.28
N GLY A 35 -8.23 1.32 -8.12
CA GLY A 35 -9.12 0.90 -9.21
C GLY A 35 -9.53 2.06 -10.12
N PRO A 36 -10.26 1.81 -11.22
CA PRO A 36 -10.73 2.88 -12.12
C PRO A 36 -11.65 3.88 -11.40
N LEU A 37 -11.36 5.17 -11.49
CA LEU A 37 -12.09 6.23 -10.76
C LEU A 37 -13.57 6.30 -11.16
N GLU A 38 -13.87 6.07 -12.44
CA GLU A 38 -15.23 6.09 -12.99
C GLU A 38 -16.13 4.97 -12.46
N GLU A 39 -15.55 3.81 -12.11
CA GLU A 39 -16.30 2.73 -11.47
C GLU A 39 -16.56 3.06 -9.99
N CYS A 40 -15.61 3.74 -9.35
CA CYS A 40 -15.63 4.02 -7.91
C CYS A 40 -16.49 5.22 -7.51
N THR A 41 -16.89 6.05 -8.48
CA THR A 41 -17.63 7.29 -8.23
C THR A 41 -18.90 7.32 -9.06
N SER A 42 -19.99 7.83 -8.49
CA SER A 42 -21.24 8.04 -9.22
C SER A 42 -21.88 9.35 -8.78
N HIS A 43 -22.49 10.04 -9.74
CA HIS A 43 -23.30 11.23 -9.49
C HIS A 43 -24.75 10.88 -9.11
N GLU A 44 -25.14 9.61 -9.23
CA GLU A 44 -26.48 9.12 -8.93
C GLU A 44 -26.58 8.70 -7.45
N GLU A 45 -27.72 8.98 -6.82
CA GLU A 45 -28.00 8.60 -5.43
C GLU A 45 -27.95 7.06 -5.23
N THR A 46 -28.22 6.29 -6.29
CA THR A 46 -28.13 4.82 -6.32
C THR A 46 -27.08 4.34 -7.32
N GLY A 47 -25.87 4.90 -7.27
CA GLY A 47 -24.74 4.48 -8.10
C GLY A 47 -24.26 3.04 -7.85
N ALA A 48 -23.11 2.70 -8.47
CA ALA A 48 -22.51 1.36 -8.40
C ALA A 48 -22.42 0.83 -6.96
N GLN A 49 -22.88 -0.41 -6.77
CA GLN A 49 -22.88 -1.09 -5.47
C GLN A 49 -21.71 -2.06 -5.41
N PHE A 50 -21.01 -2.07 -4.27
CA PHE A 50 -19.84 -2.92 -4.05
C PHE A 50 -20.05 -3.80 -2.83
N GLU A 51 -19.57 -5.04 -2.91
CA GLU A 51 -19.54 -5.97 -1.78
C GLU A 51 -18.12 -6.04 -1.21
N ALA A 52 -17.97 -5.76 0.09
CA ALA A 52 -16.72 -5.96 0.80
C ALA A 52 -16.74 -7.29 1.54
N SER A 53 -15.74 -8.14 1.29
CA SER A 53 -15.52 -9.36 2.06
C SER A 53 -14.21 -9.26 2.84
N ARG A 54 -14.13 -9.99 3.95
CA ARG A 54 -12.90 -10.11 4.75
C ARG A 54 -12.53 -11.57 4.92
N SER A 55 -11.24 -11.87 4.77
CA SER A 55 -10.67 -13.16 5.16
C SER A 55 -9.73 -12.96 6.35
N THR A 56 -9.64 -13.96 7.22
CA THR A 56 -8.73 -13.89 8.37
C THR A 56 -7.45 -14.65 8.05
N CYS A 57 -6.32 -13.95 8.10
CA CYS A 57 -5.01 -14.62 8.03
C CYS A 57 -4.83 -15.49 9.27
N ARG A 58 -5.02 -16.80 9.13
CA ARG A 58 -4.92 -17.76 10.24
C ARG A 58 -3.53 -17.79 10.86
N ALA A 59 -2.50 -17.53 10.06
CA ALA A 59 -1.11 -17.43 10.53
C ALA A 59 -0.92 -16.20 11.45
N GLN A 60 -1.42 -15.03 11.03
CA GLN A 60 -1.33 -13.82 11.83
C GLN A 60 -2.21 -13.89 13.09
N LEU A 61 -3.40 -14.48 12.98
CA LEU A 61 -4.25 -14.72 14.13
C LEU A 61 -3.54 -15.59 15.18
N ALA A 62 -2.92 -16.70 14.76
CA ALA A 62 -2.17 -17.57 15.66
C ALA A 62 -0.99 -16.86 16.33
N LEU A 63 -0.31 -15.96 15.59
CA LEU A 63 0.76 -15.13 16.14
C LEU A 63 0.26 -14.20 17.25
N ILE A 64 -0.82 -13.46 16.98
CA ILE A 64 -1.43 -12.52 17.93
C ILE A 64 -1.91 -13.25 19.18
N GLU A 65 -2.55 -14.41 19.01
CA GLU A 65 -2.99 -15.25 20.13
C GLU A 65 -1.82 -15.74 20.98
N ALA A 66 -0.74 -16.19 20.35
CA ALA A 66 0.47 -16.64 21.05
C ALA A 66 1.16 -15.49 21.81
N GLN A 67 1.22 -14.30 21.22
CA GLN A 67 1.73 -13.09 21.87
C GLN A 67 0.91 -12.72 23.10
N ARG A 68 -0.42 -12.66 22.95
CA ARG A 68 -1.34 -12.38 24.06
C ARG A 68 -1.23 -13.41 25.18
N ALA A 69 -1.08 -14.69 24.84
CA ALA A 69 -0.92 -15.76 25.84
C ALA A 69 0.41 -15.67 26.59
N ALA A 70 1.47 -15.16 25.94
CA ALA A 70 2.78 -14.98 26.55
C ALA A 70 2.92 -13.67 27.35
N ASP A 71 1.94 -12.79 27.25
CA ASP A 71 1.76 -11.60 28.08
C ASP A 71 0.77 -11.97 29.19
N ASP A 72 1.26 -12.61 30.26
CA ASP A 72 0.49 -13.17 31.38
C ASP A 72 -0.20 -12.12 32.29
N GLY A 73 -0.28 -10.87 31.84
CA GLY A 73 -0.89 -9.75 32.57
C GLY A 73 -0.15 -9.36 33.86
N LYS A 74 0.93 -10.06 34.23
CA LYS A 74 1.80 -9.74 35.34
C LYS A 74 3.09 -9.18 34.76
N LYS A 75 3.59 -8.11 35.39
CA LYS A 75 4.77 -7.31 35.02
C LYS A 75 5.52 -7.84 33.77
N PRO A 76 5.35 -7.22 32.58
CA PRO A 76 5.86 -7.77 31.34
C PRO A 76 7.35 -8.07 31.47
N SER A 77 7.75 -9.25 31.00
CA SER A 77 9.16 -9.64 30.97
C SER A 77 9.97 -8.51 30.30
N PRO A 78 11.08 -8.05 30.89
CA PRO A 78 11.92 -7.02 30.27
C PRO A 78 12.48 -7.46 28.91
N TYR A 79 12.45 -8.77 28.63
CA TYR A 79 12.88 -9.38 27.38
C TYR A 79 11.75 -9.60 26.37
N ALA A 80 10.51 -9.18 26.66
CA ALA A 80 9.36 -9.39 25.77
C ALA A 80 9.61 -8.80 24.37
N GLY A 81 10.23 -7.62 24.29
CA GLY A 81 10.59 -6.97 23.02
C GLY A 81 11.70 -7.67 22.24
N ALA A 82 12.43 -8.61 22.84
CA ALA A 82 13.47 -9.40 22.19
C ALA A 82 12.97 -10.78 21.69
N ARG A 83 11.69 -11.11 21.88
CA ARG A 83 11.12 -12.40 21.45
C ARG A 83 10.98 -12.45 19.93
N LEU A 84 11.58 -13.47 19.32
CA LEU A 84 11.37 -13.81 17.91
C LEU A 84 10.26 -14.85 17.80
N TRP A 85 9.21 -14.53 17.06
CA TRP A 85 8.07 -15.43 16.85
C TRP A 85 8.21 -16.15 15.51
N THR A 86 8.16 -17.48 15.55
CA THR A 86 8.22 -18.31 14.35
C THR A 86 6.86 -18.95 14.08
N LEU A 87 6.34 -18.78 12.87
CA LEU A 87 5.14 -19.46 12.41
C LEU A 87 5.51 -20.73 11.63
N ARG A 88 4.79 -21.82 11.90
CA ARG A 88 4.91 -23.08 11.14
C ARG A 88 3.52 -23.60 10.80
N LYS A 89 3.33 -24.06 9.57
CA LYS A 89 2.10 -24.74 9.15
C LYS A 89 2.05 -26.12 9.82
N ARG A 90 0.95 -26.44 10.48
CA ARG A 90 0.71 -27.82 10.96
C ARG A 90 0.25 -28.65 9.75
N GLY A 91 0.97 -29.74 9.51
CA GLY A 91 0.57 -30.75 8.52
C GLY A 91 -0.64 -31.54 9.00
#